data_AF-A0A074Z929-F1
#
_entry.id   AF-A0A074Z929-F1
#
_cell.length_a   1.000
_cell.length_b   1.000
_cell.length_c   1.000
_cell.angle_alpha   90.00
_cell.angle_beta   90.00
_cell.angle_gamma   90.00
#
_symmetry.space_group_name_H-M   'P 1'
#
loop_
_entity.id
_entity.type
_entity.pdbx_description
1 polymer ?
#
loop_
_entity_poly.entity_id
_entity_poly.type
_entity_poly.pdbx_seq_one_letter_code
_entity_poly.pdbx_strand_id
1 'polypeptide(L)'
;ERQPLTDKNKTDPGNLGKSLDPVYQSVNPCPHRVCRRNHKFPKHMVDEAEFISCSKKTRWKLPLSFTDISGEYLTNCPVDYSLLRNPFSNKPEELNPEEEEKLWQFLGIVRPTADELPNQSTENPFYTTSVPPLHSKRELKRLRQAERQNKLEKWYNLPKPDVTEEDRDDLEVIRLRRALAVETHVRRSDTKTKYFQHGVVVDDPGSFYDRVPRKQRGRTIVDELLSNAELMKQQRKRYARLQRATAEKRAAMHRQKQQRLKRLKSKTGKKQSTILVPE
;
A
#
# COMPACT_ATOMS: atom_id res chain seq x y z
N GLU A 1 53.83 28.85 20.79
CA GLU A 1 53.60 29.47 19.47
C GLU A 1 54.10 28.53 18.38
N ARG A 2 53.23 28.10 17.45
CA ARG A 2 53.63 27.32 16.26
C ARG A 2 52.88 27.90 15.06
N GLN A 3 53.64 28.36 14.08
CA GLN A 3 53.16 28.97 12.84
C GLN A 3 52.59 27.91 11.85
N PRO A 4 51.74 28.33 10.88
CA PRO A 4 50.98 27.42 10.02
C PRO A 4 51.71 27.06 8.72
N LEU A 5 51.45 25.85 8.21
CA LEU A 5 51.93 25.38 6.91
C LEU A 5 50.94 25.80 5.81
N THR A 6 51.43 26.54 4.83
CA THR A 6 50.68 27.06 3.67
C THR A 6 50.54 26.03 2.56
N ASP A 7 49.37 26.12 1.90
CA ASP A 7 48.93 25.52 0.64
C ASP A 7 49.99 25.13 -0.39
N LYS A 8 49.73 24.01 -1.09
CA LYS A 8 49.70 23.91 -2.57
C LYS A 8 49.27 22.51 -2.99
N ASN A 9 48.08 22.40 -3.58
CA ASN A 9 47.80 21.53 -4.74
C ASN A 9 46.43 21.93 -5.31
N LYS A 10 46.47 22.81 -6.31
CA LYS A 10 45.39 23.03 -7.26
C LYS A 10 45.44 21.91 -8.29
N THR A 11 44.32 21.22 -8.50
CA THR A 11 44.12 20.38 -9.67
C THR A 11 43.02 21.02 -10.51
N ASP A 12 43.38 21.41 -11.73
CA ASP A 12 42.46 21.99 -12.71
C ASP A 12 41.47 20.94 -13.26
N PRO A 13 40.27 21.37 -13.72
CA PRO A 13 39.24 20.48 -14.22
C PRO A 13 39.49 20.14 -15.70
N GLY A 14 40.03 18.95 -15.96
CA GLY A 14 40.26 18.42 -17.30
C GLY A 14 39.29 17.32 -17.69
N ASN A 15 38.56 17.54 -18.79
CA ASN A 15 37.95 16.55 -19.68
C ASN A 15 36.85 15.62 -19.13
N LEU A 16 35.61 16.13 -19.16
CA LEU A 16 34.43 15.30 -19.42
C LEU A 16 34.22 15.22 -20.94
N GLY A 17 34.62 14.09 -21.52
CA GLY A 17 34.48 13.87 -22.95
C GLY A 17 34.56 12.40 -23.32
N LYS A 18 33.37 11.77 -23.43
CA LYS A 18 33.08 10.55 -24.21
C LYS A 18 33.66 9.24 -23.67
N SER A 19 33.00 8.66 -22.67
CA SER A 19 32.95 7.20 -22.54
C SER A 19 31.82 6.66 -23.40
N LEU A 20 32.19 5.78 -24.32
CA LEU A 20 31.32 4.99 -25.18
C LEU A 20 30.30 4.19 -24.34
N ASP A 21 29.04 4.20 -24.78
CA ASP A 21 28.01 3.29 -24.27
C ASP A 21 28.38 1.84 -24.63
N PRO A 22 28.49 0.90 -23.68
CA PRO A 22 28.37 -0.50 -24.02
C PRO A 22 26.90 -0.79 -24.32
N VAL A 23 26.60 -1.05 -25.59
CA VAL A 23 25.36 -1.66 -26.06
C VAL A 23 25.16 -2.96 -25.29
N TYR A 24 24.22 -2.94 -24.34
CA TYR A 24 23.82 -4.11 -23.58
C TYR A 24 22.99 -5.03 -24.47
N GLN A 25 23.62 -6.07 -24.98
CA GLN A 25 22.98 -7.18 -25.68
C GLN A 25 22.18 -7.99 -24.65
N SER A 26 20.85 -7.88 -24.69
CA SER A 26 19.95 -8.68 -23.86
C SER A 26 19.96 -10.14 -24.34
N VAL A 27 20.74 -10.98 -23.68
CA VAL A 27 20.68 -12.43 -23.87
C VAL A 27 19.58 -12.95 -22.94
N ASN A 28 18.44 -13.31 -23.52
CA ASN A 28 17.30 -13.88 -22.80
C ASN A 28 17.63 -15.27 -22.24
N PRO A 29 17.37 -15.57 -20.95
CA PRO A 29 17.48 -16.92 -20.42
C PRO A 29 16.29 -17.79 -20.89
N CYS A 30 16.61 -18.91 -21.54
CA CYS A 30 15.68 -19.95 -21.95
C CYS A 30 14.86 -20.50 -20.77
N PRO A 31 13.53 -20.66 -20.89
CA PRO A 31 12.75 -21.43 -19.94
C PRO A 31 12.77 -22.93 -20.27
N HIS A 32 12.75 -23.73 -19.22
CA HIS A 32 12.64 -25.18 -19.19
C HIS A 32 11.62 -25.75 -20.19
N ARG A 33 12.04 -26.82 -20.88
CA ARG A 33 11.20 -27.72 -21.68
C ARG A 33 10.03 -28.23 -20.85
N VAL A 34 8.81 -27.88 -21.27
CA VAL A 34 7.60 -28.68 -20.99
C VAL A 34 7.31 -29.47 -22.25
N CYS A 35 7.43 -30.80 -22.17
CA CYS A 35 7.02 -31.71 -23.24
C CYS A 35 5.52 -31.53 -23.53
N ARG A 36 5.19 -30.79 -24.60
CA ARG A 36 3.86 -30.85 -25.21
C ARG A 36 3.81 -32.09 -26.10
N ARG A 37 2.96 -33.05 -25.73
CA ARG A 37 2.55 -34.13 -26.62
C ARG A 37 1.90 -33.50 -27.85
N ASN A 38 2.44 -33.81 -29.03
CA ASN A 38 1.81 -33.50 -30.31
C ASN A 38 0.55 -34.36 -30.44
N HIS A 39 -0.62 -33.74 -30.46
CA HIS A 39 -1.79 -34.29 -31.16
C HIS A 39 -2.13 -33.30 -32.26
N LYS A 40 -1.92 -33.75 -33.51
CA LYS A 40 -2.43 -33.10 -34.71
C LYS A 40 -3.97 -33.12 -34.63
N PHE A 41 -4.58 -31.95 -34.56
CA PHE A 41 -6.00 -31.80 -34.88
C PHE A 41 -6.14 -31.55 -36.38
N PRO A 42 -6.99 -32.30 -37.10
CA PRO A 42 -7.33 -31.98 -38.48
C PRO A 42 -8.21 -30.73 -38.52
N LYS A 43 -7.81 -29.76 -39.35
CA LYS A 43 -8.64 -28.64 -39.80
C LYS A 43 -9.60 -29.14 -40.87
N HIS A 44 -10.90 -29.17 -40.60
CA HIS A 44 -11.90 -28.63 -41.53
C HIS A 44 -13.28 -28.52 -40.86
N MET A 45 -14.12 -27.66 -41.44
CA MET A 45 -15.54 -27.41 -41.16
C MET A 45 -15.80 -26.26 -40.18
N VAL A 46 -15.74 -25.07 -40.78
CA VAL A 46 -16.57 -23.91 -40.49
C VAL A 46 -18.02 -24.38 -40.51
N ASP A 47 -18.79 -24.09 -39.47
CA ASP A 47 -20.16 -23.58 -39.59
C ASP A 47 -20.54 -22.84 -38.31
N GLU A 48 -21.31 -21.79 -38.54
CA GLU A 48 -21.66 -20.68 -37.66
C GLU A 48 -22.21 -21.10 -36.29
N ALA A 49 -21.87 -20.31 -35.28
CA ALA A 49 -22.38 -20.44 -33.93
C ALA A 49 -23.87 -20.03 -33.89
N GLU A 50 -24.75 -20.99 -34.16
CA GLU A 50 -26.18 -20.83 -33.87
C GLU A 50 -26.40 -20.84 -32.35
N PHE A 51 -26.77 -19.66 -31.87
CA PHE A 51 -27.41 -19.36 -30.60
C PHE A 51 -28.36 -20.48 -30.14
N ILE A 52 -28.00 -21.22 -29.08
CA ILE A 52 -28.87 -22.23 -28.48
C ILE A 52 -30.08 -21.53 -27.85
N SER A 53 -31.20 -21.49 -28.58
CA SER A 53 -32.47 -21.03 -28.03
C SER A 53 -32.98 -22.07 -27.02
N CYS A 54 -33.00 -21.71 -25.74
CA CYS A 54 -33.64 -22.49 -24.68
C CYS A 54 -35.16 -22.38 -24.77
N SER A 55 -35.80 -23.03 -25.75
CA SER A 55 -37.28 -23.04 -25.87
C SER A 55 -37.93 -24.42 -25.78
N LYS A 56 -37.18 -25.50 -25.54
CA LYS A 56 -37.76 -26.84 -25.36
C LYS A 56 -37.41 -27.39 -23.99
N LYS A 57 -38.40 -27.35 -23.07
CA LYS A 57 -38.35 -28.06 -21.77
C LYS A 57 -38.33 -29.56 -22.03
N THR A 58 -37.15 -30.15 -22.18
CA THR A 58 -36.99 -31.60 -22.11
C THR A 58 -37.02 -32.01 -20.64
N ARG A 59 -38.16 -32.50 -20.17
CA ARG A 59 -38.23 -33.19 -18.88
C ARG A 59 -37.41 -34.48 -19.02
N TRP A 60 -36.38 -34.61 -18.19
CA TRP A 60 -35.59 -35.82 -18.09
C TRP A 60 -36.53 -37.00 -17.76
N LYS A 61 -36.42 -38.11 -18.51
CA LYS A 61 -37.15 -39.36 -18.25
C LYS A 61 -36.16 -40.38 -17.69
N LEU A 62 -36.52 -41.05 -16.59
CA LEU A 62 -35.72 -42.14 -16.04
C LEU A 62 -35.64 -43.31 -17.02
N PRO A 63 -34.52 -44.05 -17.07
CA PRO A 63 -34.29 -45.12 -18.03
C PRO A 63 -35.02 -46.45 -17.71
N LEU A 64 -35.97 -46.45 -16.76
CA LEU A 64 -36.75 -47.62 -16.38
C LEU A 64 -38.22 -47.24 -16.21
N SER A 65 -39.12 -47.99 -16.86
CA SER A 65 -40.57 -47.87 -16.67
C SER A 65 -40.94 -48.47 -15.32
N PHE A 66 -41.58 -47.69 -14.45
CA PHE A 66 -42.04 -48.10 -13.12
C PHE A 66 -43.13 -49.19 -13.12
N THR A 67 -43.42 -49.81 -14.27
CA THR A 67 -44.43 -50.86 -14.44
C THR A 67 -43.89 -52.28 -14.31
N ASP A 68 -42.57 -52.49 -14.23
CA ASP A 68 -41.97 -53.82 -14.06
C ASP A 68 -41.34 -54.04 -12.67
N ILE A 69 -41.78 -53.26 -11.66
CA ILE A 69 -41.62 -53.67 -10.26
C ILE A 69 -42.83 -54.51 -9.92
N SER A 70 -42.90 -55.72 -10.49
CA SER A 70 -43.81 -56.76 -10.02
C SER A 70 -43.49 -57.06 -8.56
N GLY A 71 -44.53 -57.34 -7.76
CA GLY A 71 -44.51 -57.36 -6.29
C GLY A 71 -43.56 -58.35 -5.61
N GLU A 72 -42.69 -59.05 -6.34
CA GLU A 72 -41.69 -59.97 -5.80
C GLU A 72 -40.44 -59.25 -5.26
N TYR A 73 -40.12 -58.04 -5.73
CA TYR A 73 -38.97 -57.27 -5.19
C TYR A 73 -39.29 -56.54 -3.88
N LEU A 74 -40.57 -56.39 -3.53
CA LEU A 74 -41.03 -55.74 -2.29
C LEU A 74 -41.17 -56.71 -1.11
N THR A 75 -41.08 -58.03 -1.32
CA THR A 75 -41.12 -59.02 -0.22
C THR A 75 -39.79 -59.09 0.53
N ASN A 76 -38.68 -58.65 -0.08
CA ASN A 76 -37.34 -58.70 0.50
C ASN A 76 -36.86 -57.38 1.12
N CYS A 77 -37.68 -56.32 1.07
CA CYS A 77 -37.42 -55.06 1.77
C CYS A 77 -38.60 -54.78 2.70
N PRO A 78 -38.53 -55.12 4.00
CA PRO A 78 -39.52 -54.66 4.96
C PRO A 78 -39.32 -53.15 5.16
N VAL A 79 -39.84 -52.36 4.24
CA VAL A 79 -39.96 -50.92 4.45
C VAL A 79 -41.05 -50.77 5.51
N ASP A 80 -40.66 -50.33 6.70
CA ASP A 80 -41.59 -50.10 7.79
C ASP A 80 -42.51 -48.93 7.43
N TYR A 81 -43.70 -49.27 6.90
CA TYR A 81 -44.70 -48.31 6.45
C TYR A 81 -45.26 -47.42 7.58
N SER A 82 -44.90 -47.69 8.84
CA SER A 82 -45.16 -46.78 9.96
C SER A 82 -44.46 -45.42 9.79
N LEU A 83 -43.35 -45.37 9.05
CA LEU A 83 -42.61 -44.12 8.74
C LEU A 83 -43.31 -43.27 7.67
N LEU A 84 -44.25 -43.85 6.91
CA LEU A 84 -45.09 -43.14 5.94
C LEU A 84 -46.44 -42.72 6.54
N ARG A 85 -46.71 -43.09 7.80
CA ARG A 85 -47.90 -42.65 8.52
C ARG A 85 -47.75 -41.16 8.81
N ASN A 86 -48.55 -40.33 8.13
CA ASN A 86 -48.59 -38.89 8.35
C ASN A 86 -48.84 -38.60 9.84
N PRO A 87 -47.86 -38.09 10.59
CA PRO A 87 -47.98 -37.90 12.04
C PRO A 87 -48.99 -36.80 12.41
N PHE A 88 -49.48 -36.05 11.42
CA PHE A 88 -50.42 -34.94 11.58
C PHE A 88 -51.88 -35.32 11.28
N SER A 89 -52.23 -36.62 11.24
CA SER A 89 -53.63 -37.02 10.99
C SER A 89 -54.55 -36.91 12.22
N ASN A 90 -54.04 -36.51 13.37
CA ASN A 90 -54.87 -36.15 14.51
C ASN A 90 -55.34 -34.70 14.31
N LYS A 91 -56.64 -34.45 14.54
CA LYS A 91 -57.21 -33.09 14.61
C LYS A 91 -56.25 -32.18 15.39
N PRO A 92 -55.98 -30.93 14.92
CA PRO A 92 -55.09 -30.05 15.64
C PRO A 92 -55.61 -29.91 17.06
N GLU A 93 -54.77 -30.29 18.01
CA GLU A 93 -54.97 -30.06 19.43
C GLU A 93 -55.14 -28.54 19.59
N GLU A 94 -56.15 -28.10 20.34
CA GLU A 94 -56.43 -26.68 20.55
C GLU A 94 -55.20 -26.05 21.23
N LEU A 95 -54.33 -25.43 20.42
CA LEU A 95 -53.14 -24.75 20.92
C LEU A 95 -53.59 -23.53 21.72
N ASN A 96 -53.07 -23.42 22.95
CA ASN A 96 -53.30 -22.23 23.76
C ASN A 96 -52.83 -20.99 22.99
N PRO A 97 -53.65 -19.92 22.92
CA PRO A 97 -53.34 -18.73 22.14
C PRO A 97 -52.01 -18.10 22.59
N GLU A 98 -51.65 -18.23 23.87
CA GLU A 98 -50.38 -17.74 24.42
C GLU A 98 -49.15 -18.52 23.93
N GLU A 99 -49.28 -19.84 23.73
CA GLU A 99 -48.20 -20.68 23.22
C GLU A 99 -48.01 -20.48 21.72
N GLU A 100 -49.11 -20.30 21.01
CA GLU A 100 -49.13 -19.95 19.61
C GLU A 100 -48.51 -18.55 19.40
N GLU A 101 -48.90 -17.54 20.18
CA GLU A 101 -48.28 -16.21 20.16
C GLU A 101 -46.79 -16.27 20.47
N LYS A 102 -46.38 -17.10 21.44
CA LYS A 102 -44.97 -17.33 21.76
C LYS A 102 -44.22 -17.99 20.59
N LEU A 103 -44.82 -18.96 19.92
CA LEU A 103 -44.29 -19.58 18.70
C LEU A 103 -44.16 -18.57 17.56
N TRP A 104 -45.18 -17.72 17.33
CA TRP A 104 -45.16 -16.67 16.32
C TRP A 104 -44.15 -15.56 16.63
N GLN A 105 -43.92 -15.26 17.91
CA GLN A 105 -42.83 -14.39 18.37
C GLN A 105 -41.46 -15.03 18.11
N PHE A 106 -41.28 -16.31 18.43
CA PHE A 106 -40.02 -17.03 18.17
C PHE A 106 -39.71 -17.18 16.67
N LEU A 107 -40.74 -17.33 15.83
CA LEU A 107 -40.61 -17.37 14.38
C LEU A 107 -40.49 -15.97 13.74
N GLY A 108 -40.53 -14.91 14.54
CA GLY A 108 -40.25 -13.54 14.12
C GLY A 108 -41.33 -12.88 13.24
N ILE A 109 -42.54 -13.44 13.22
CA ILE A 109 -43.66 -12.94 12.41
C ILE A 109 -44.43 -11.84 13.18
N VAL A 110 -44.46 -11.92 14.51
CA VAL A 110 -45.07 -10.92 15.39
C VAL A 110 -43.98 -9.99 15.93
N ARG A 111 -44.08 -8.69 15.64
CA ARG A 111 -43.20 -7.67 16.24
C ARG A 111 -43.68 -7.35 17.66
N PRO A 112 -42.84 -7.43 18.71
CA PRO A 112 -43.20 -6.88 20.01
C PRO A 112 -43.37 -5.35 19.90
N THR A 113 -44.31 -4.81 20.67
CA THR A 113 -44.50 -3.35 20.81
C THR A 113 -43.21 -2.70 21.26
N ALA A 114 -42.92 -1.53 20.71
CA ALA A 114 -41.58 -0.98 20.50
C ALA A 114 -40.80 -0.53 21.75
N ASP A 115 -41.21 -0.90 22.96
CA ASP A 115 -40.80 -0.17 24.16
C ASP A 115 -39.71 -0.83 25.03
N GLU A 116 -39.21 -2.03 24.71
CA GLU A 116 -38.06 -2.58 25.44
C GLU A 116 -37.01 -3.22 24.53
N LEU A 117 -35.98 -2.44 24.16
CA LEU A 117 -34.69 -2.97 23.70
C LEU A 117 -33.57 -2.45 24.60
N PRO A 118 -33.02 -3.27 25.52
CA PRO A 118 -31.65 -3.08 25.97
C PRO A 118 -30.72 -3.34 24.78
N ASN A 119 -29.65 -2.54 24.65
CA ASN A 119 -28.62 -2.60 23.62
C ASN A 119 -27.84 -3.93 23.62
N GLN A 120 -28.49 -5.03 23.26
CA GLN A 120 -27.86 -6.23 22.76
C GLN A 120 -28.08 -6.18 21.25
N SER A 121 -27.05 -5.75 20.52
CA SER A 121 -27.01 -5.86 19.07
C SER A 121 -27.36 -7.28 18.68
N THR A 122 -28.57 -7.41 18.14
CA THR A 122 -29.21 -8.61 17.64
C THR A 122 -28.34 -9.25 16.56
N GLU A 123 -27.58 -10.28 16.92
CA GLU A 123 -27.07 -11.22 15.92
C GLU A 123 -28.25 -12.08 15.46
N ASN A 124 -28.84 -11.74 14.29
CA ASN A 124 -29.89 -12.55 13.68
C ASN A 124 -29.37 -13.98 13.42
N PRO A 125 -29.95 -15.04 14.02
CA PRO A 125 -29.47 -16.42 13.83
C PRO A 125 -29.74 -16.97 12.42
N PHE A 126 -30.61 -16.31 11.64
CA PHE A 126 -31.02 -16.73 10.30
C PHE A 126 -30.44 -15.89 9.15
N TYR A 127 -29.81 -14.75 9.44
CA TYR A 127 -29.21 -13.89 8.40
C TYR A 127 -27.71 -13.71 8.64
N THR A 128 -26.96 -14.63 8.02
CA THR A 128 -25.62 -14.43 7.46
C THR A 128 -24.68 -13.54 8.28
N THR A 129 -23.96 -14.13 9.22
CA THR A 129 -22.51 -13.88 9.28
C THR A 129 -22.01 -14.09 7.85
N SER A 130 -21.79 -13.01 7.10
CA SER A 130 -21.45 -13.09 5.69
C SER A 130 -20.26 -14.03 5.54
N VAL A 131 -20.47 -15.18 4.90
CA VAL A 131 -19.38 -16.11 4.57
C VAL A 131 -18.30 -15.27 3.89
N PRO A 132 -17.05 -15.28 4.38
CA PRO A 132 -16.02 -14.43 3.81
C PRO A 132 -15.99 -14.65 2.29
N PRO A 133 -15.95 -13.56 1.49
CA PRO A 133 -16.01 -13.67 0.04
C PRO A 133 -14.96 -14.65 -0.45
N LEU A 134 -15.34 -15.57 -1.33
CA LEU A 134 -14.43 -16.53 -1.95
C LEU A 134 -13.35 -15.77 -2.74
N HIS A 135 -12.21 -15.55 -2.12
CA HIS A 135 -11.10 -14.86 -2.74
C HIS A 135 -10.52 -15.69 -3.90
N SER A 136 -10.28 -15.04 -5.04
CA SER A 136 -9.63 -15.70 -6.17
C SER A 136 -8.23 -16.22 -5.80
N LYS A 137 -7.69 -17.24 -6.50
CA LYS A 137 -6.30 -17.73 -6.27
C LYS A 137 -5.26 -16.60 -6.30
N ARG A 138 -5.49 -15.56 -7.12
CA ARG A 138 -4.63 -14.39 -7.25
C ARG A 138 -4.73 -13.48 -6.01
N GLU A 139 -5.93 -13.29 -5.51
CA GLU A 139 -6.19 -12.49 -4.32
C GLU A 139 -5.65 -13.16 -3.05
N LEU A 140 -5.84 -14.47 -2.88
CA LEU A 140 -5.19 -15.24 -1.82
C LEU A 140 -3.65 -15.15 -1.87
N LYS A 141 -3.06 -15.07 -3.06
CA LYS A 141 -1.61 -14.84 -3.21
C LYS A 141 -1.21 -13.42 -2.78
N ARG A 142 -2.04 -12.41 -3.06
CA ARG A 142 -1.83 -11.02 -2.63
C ARG A 142 -1.97 -10.89 -1.12
N LEU A 143 -3.00 -11.47 -0.51
CA LEU A 143 -3.20 -11.47 0.94
C LEU A 143 -2.01 -12.13 1.66
N ARG A 144 -1.60 -13.33 1.24
CA ARG A 144 -0.37 -13.98 1.76
C ARG A 144 0.91 -13.17 1.56
N GLN A 145 0.97 -12.34 0.52
CA GLN A 145 2.12 -11.46 0.31
C GLN A 145 2.04 -10.22 1.20
N ALA A 146 0.85 -9.65 1.39
CA ALA A 146 0.60 -8.53 2.29
C ALA A 146 0.88 -8.94 3.74
N GLU A 147 0.42 -10.12 4.18
CA GLU A 147 0.72 -10.69 5.50
C GLU A 147 2.23 -10.85 5.73
N ARG A 148 2.95 -11.43 4.75
CA ARG A 148 4.42 -11.53 4.78
C ARG A 148 5.15 -10.18 4.75
N GLN A 149 4.54 -9.16 4.17
CA GLN A 149 5.07 -7.79 4.14
C GLN A 149 4.63 -6.96 5.34
N ASN A 150 3.67 -7.44 6.13
CA ASN A 150 3.19 -6.72 7.30
C ASN A 150 4.15 -6.93 8.47
N LYS A 151 4.76 -8.12 8.58
CA LYS A 151 5.70 -8.44 9.66
C LYS A 151 7.06 -8.84 9.08
N LEU A 152 8.13 -8.34 9.69
CA LEU A 152 9.48 -8.76 9.37
C LEU A 152 9.86 -9.98 10.23
N GLU A 153 9.55 -11.18 9.73
CA GLU A 153 9.72 -12.44 10.46
C GLU A 153 11.15 -12.67 10.97
N LYS A 154 12.16 -12.36 10.15
CA LYS A 154 13.59 -12.50 10.52
C LYS A 154 14.04 -11.54 11.63
N TRP A 155 13.21 -10.54 11.96
CA TRP A 155 13.54 -9.51 12.95
C TRP A 155 12.37 -9.36 13.92
N TYR A 156 12.19 -10.38 14.76
CA TYR A 156 11.22 -10.42 15.86
C TYR A 156 9.82 -9.94 15.48
N ASN A 157 9.37 -10.24 14.25
CA ASN A 157 8.07 -9.82 13.72
C ASN A 157 7.84 -8.30 13.75
N LEU A 158 8.87 -7.51 13.44
CA LEU A 158 8.74 -6.04 13.36
C LEU A 158 7.59 -5.66 12.42
N PRO A 159 6.52 -5.02 12.92
CA PRO A 159 5.39 -4.63 12.10
C PRO A 159 5.78 -3.52 11.13
N LYS A 160 5.05 -3.44 10.02
CA LYS A 160 5.15 -2.36 9.06
C LYS A 160 4.25 -1.21 9.51
N PRO A 161 4.81 -0.03 9.86
CA PRO A 161 4.00 1.11 10.27
C PRO A 161 3.27 1.75 9.09
N ASP A 162 2.11 2.33 9.39
CA ASP A 162 1.46 3.30 8.52
C ASP A 162 2.13 4.66 8.73
N VAL A 163 2.75 5.20 7.69
CA VAL A 163 3.59 6.41 7.79
C VAL A 163 2.71 7.64 7.99
N THR A 164 2.65 8.13 9.23
CA THR A 164 1.98 9.38 9.62
C THR A 164 2.80 10.60 9.15
N GLU A 165 2.25 11.81 9.30
CA GLU A 165 2.98 13.04 8.94
C GLU A 165 4.14 13.31 9.90
N GLU A 166 3.93 13.12 11.20
CA GLU A 166 4.95 13.24 12.24
C GLU A 166 6.14 12.30 11.97
N ASP A 167 5.84 11.05 11.58
CA ASP A 167 6.86 10.08 11.21
C ASP A 167 7.68 10.52 9.99
N ARG A 168 7.06 11.21 9.02
CA ARG A 168 7.77 11.70 7.83
C ARG A 168 8.78 12.77 8.21
N ASP A 169 8.37 13.70 9.06
CA ASP A 169 9.22 14.79 9.51
C ASP A 169 10.40 14.25 10.32
N ASP A 170 10.15 13.32 11.24
CA ASP A 170 11.21 12.65 12.02
C ASP A 170 12.17 11.85 11.12
N LEU A 171 11.66 11.10 10.14
CA LEU A 171 12.49 10.36 9.18
C LEU A 171 13.31 11.31 8.29
N GLU A 172 12.77 12.47 7.92
CA GLU A 172 13.49 13.49 7.18
C GLU A 172 14.61 14.10 8.03
N VAL A 173 14.33 14.43 9.29
CA VAL A 173 15.33 14.89 10.26
C VAL A 173 16.48 13.89 10.40
N ILE A 174 16.18 12.60 10.57
CA ILE A 174 17.19 11.54 10.66
C ILE A 174 18.04 11.48 9.40
N ARG A 175 17.43 11.60 8.22
CA ARG A 175 18.13 11.63 6.94
C ARG A 175 19.05 12.85 6.81
N LEU A 176 18.60 13.99 7.33
CA LEU A 176 19.30 15.27 7.30
C LEU A 176 20.18 15.51 8.54
N ARG A 177 20.38 14.52 9.42
CA ARG A 177 21.17 14.65 10.67
C ARG A 177 22.53 15.32 10.49
N ARG A 178 23.21 15.08 9.36
CA ARG A 178 24.51 15.70 9.02
C ARG A 178 24.42 17.21 8.82
N ALA A 179 23.27 17.73 8.39
CA ALA A 179 23.06 19.16 8.25
C ALA A 179 22.78 19.83 9.60
N LEU A 180 22.23 19.09 10.57
CA LEU A 180 21.88 19.60 11.89
C LEU A 180 23.10 19.67 12.81
N ALA A 181 23.89 18.60 12.86
CA ALA A 181 25.10 18.55 13.67
C ALA A 181 26.24 19.38 13.04
N VAL A 182 26.69 20.42 13.74
CA VAL A 182 27.85 21.23 13.31
C VAL A 182 29.16 20.52 13.67
N GLU A 183 29.20 19.86 14.83
CA GLU A 183 30.44 19.32 15.41
C GLU A 183 30.66 17.85 15.09
N THR A 184 29.60 17.05 15.01
CA THR A 184 29.71 15.61 14.77
C THR A 184 29.55 15.27 13.29
N HIS A 185 30.59 14.66 12.72
CA HIS A 185 30.49 14.12 11.36
C HIS A 185 29.75 12.79 11.37
N VAL A 186 28.60 12.72 10.70
CA VAL A 186 27.82 11.49 10.57
C VAL A 186 27.81 10.97 9.14
N ARG A 187 27.89 9.65 9.00
CA ARG A 187 27.77 8.95 7.71
C ARG A 187 26.42 9.26 7.05
N ARG A 188 26.46 9.46 5.73
CA ARG A 188 25.26 9.67 4.90
C ARG A 188 24.37 8.42 4.92
N SER A 189 23.07 8.62 5.08
CA SER A 189 22.07 7.55 4.99
C SER A 189 21.59 7.43 3.55
N ASP A 190 21.94 6.33 2.89
CA ASP A 190 21.69 6.15 1.45
C ASP A 190 20.35 5.43 1.16
N THR A 191 19.68 4.87 2.18
CA THR A 191 18.52 3.98 2.02
C THR A 191 17.26 4.48 2.72
N LYS A 192 16.10 4.33 2.06
CA LYS A 192 14.76 4.50 2.66
C LYS A 192 14.39 3.20 3.39
N THR A 193 14.13 3.28 4.69
CA THR A 193 13.69 2.13 5.50
C THR A 193 12.22 1.83 5.24
N LYS A 194 11.88 0.54 5.14
CA LYS A 194 10.49 0.07 4.89
C LYS A 194 9.72 -0.28 6.16
N TYR A 195 10.44 -0.72 7.18
CA TYR A 195 9.93 -1.07 8.51
C TYR A 195 10.69 -0.21 9.51
N PHE A 196 9.99 0.33 10.49
CA PHE A 196 10.58 1.10 11.56
C PHE A 196 9.69 1.02 12.79
N GLN A 197 10.22 1.39 13.94
CA GLN A 197 9.48 1.62 15.16
C GLN A 197 10.08 2.85 15.82
N HIS A 198 9.23 3.73 16.32
CA HIS A 198 9.65 4.78 17.24
C HIS A 198 9.64 4.22 18.67
N GLY A 199 10.65 4.59 19.45
CA GLY A 199 10.81 4.15 20.82
C GLY A 199 11.53 5.21 21.63
N VAL A 200 11.30 5.21 22.93
CA VAL A 200 11.91 6.16 23.87
C VAL A 200 13.08 5.47 24.56
N VAL A 201 14.21 6.17 24.67
CA VAL A 201 15.36 5.67 25.43
C VAL A 201 15.01 5.66 26.91
N VAL A 202 15.15 4.50 27.55
CA VAL A 202 14.99 4.34 29.00
C VAL A 202 16.29 4.73 29.68
N ASP A 203 16.21 5.63 30.66
CA ASP A 203 17.40 6.10 31.37
C ASP A 203 18.00 5.01 32.25
N ASP A 204 19.32 4.97 32.31
CA ASP A 204 20.04 4.10 33.24
C ASP A 204 19.88 4.62 34.69
N PRO A 205 19.61 3.75 35.68
CA PRO A 205 19.45 4.17 37.07
C PRO A 205 20.73 4.79 37.67
N GLY A 206 21.92 4.51 37.14
CA GLY A 206 23.20 5.01 37.64
C GLY A 206 23.58 6.41 37.13
N SER A 207 23.03 6.85 36.00
CA SER A 207 23.35 8.17 35.42
C SER A 207 22.21 9.18 35.62
N PHE A 208 22.14 9.75 36.84
CA PHE A 208 21.13 10.76 37.17
C PHE A 208 21.38 12.10 36.47
N TYR A 209 22.64 12.51 36.31
CA TYR A 209 22.98 13.86 35.85
C TYR A 209 23.09 13.97 34.33
N ASP A 210 23.32 12.87 33.61
CA ASP A 210 23.39 12.91 32.14
C ASP A 210 22.01 12.77 31.49
N ARG A 211 20.98 12.38 32.25
CA ARG A 211 19.63 12.16 31.71
C ARG A 211 18.91 13.47 31.41
N VAL A 212 18.09 13.44 30.36
CA VAL A 212 17.30 14.60 29.93
C VAL A 212 16.17 14.85 30.93
N PRO A 213 16.01 16.07 31.47
CA PRO A 213 14.92 16.37 32.40
C PRO A 213 13.56 16.23 31.71
N ARG A 214 12.53 15.83 32.46
CA ARG A 214 11.18 15.56 31.93
C ARG A 214 10.60 16.70 31.07
N LYS A 215 10.93 17.96 31.38
CA LYS A 215 10.45 19.14 30.65
C LYS A 215 11.02 19.28 29.24
N GLN A 216 12.20 18.70 28.99
CA GLN A 216 12.88 18.74 27.69
C GLN A 216 12.56 17.50 26.84
N ARG A 217 11.84 16.52 27.39
CA ARG A 217 11.41 15.32 26.64
C ARG A 217 10.18 15.67 25.82
N GLY A 218 10.31 15.55 24.51
CA GLY A 218 9.23 15.79 23.56
C GLY A 218 8.48 14.52 23.21
N ARG A 219 7.47 14.64 22.36
CA ARG A 219 6.78 13.47 21.78
C ARG A 219 7.54 12.91 20.58
N THR A 220 8.09 13.80 19.75
CA THR A 220 8.81 13.49 18.51
C THR A 220 10.19 14.12 18.53
N ILE A 221 11.07 13.65 17.64
CA ILE A 221 12.44 14.17 17.54
C ILE A 221 12.40 15.64 17.08
N VAL A 222 11.52 15.96 16.14
CA VAL A 222 11.31 17.33 15.65
C VAL A 222 10.88 18.27 16.80
N ASP A 223 9.95 17.84 17.64
CA ASP A 223 9.44 18.62 18.78
C ASP A 223 10.56 18.97 19.77
N GLU A 224 11.41 17.99 20.10
CA GLU A 224 12.58 18.20 20.95
C GLU A 224 13.55 19.23 20.35
N LEU A 225 13.82 19.14 19.05
CA LEU A 225 14.71 20.08 18.35
C LEU A 225 14.15 21.51 18.32
N LEU A 226 12.83 21.66 18.15
CA LEU A 226 12.17 22.96 18.12
C LEU A 226 12.13 23.62 19.50
N SER A 227 12.00 22.82 20.57
CA SER A 227 12.02 23.31 21.95
C SER A 227 13.38 23.91 22.36
N ASN A 228 14.46 23.47 21.70
CA ASN A 228 15.83 23.92 21.98
C ASN A 228 16.13 25.31 21.40
N ALA A 229 16.03 26.34 22.25
CA ALA A 229 16.22 27.74 21.86
C ALA A 229 17.60 28.05 21.24
N GLU A 230 18.67 27.44 21.77
CA GLU A 230 20.02 27.66 21.27
C GLU A 230 20.20 27.11 19.85
N LEU A 231 19.71 25.90 19.61
CA LEU A 231 19.70 25.25 18.31
C LEU A 231 18.91 26.11 17.30
N MET A 232 17.72 26.58 17.69
CA MET A 232 16.90 27.46 16.85
C MET A 232 17.60 28.78 16.52
N LYS A 233 18.31 29.37 17.48
CA LYS A 233 19.11 30.59 17.24
C LYS A 233 20.22 30.36 16.21
N GLN A 234 20.95 29.24 16.33
CA GLN A 234 22.00 28.88 15.38
C GLN A 234 21.44 28.63 13.97
N GLN A 235 20.33 27.89 13.88
CA GLN A 235 19.67 27.58 12.61
C GLN A 235 19.12 28.85 11.93
N ARG A 236 18.45 29.74 12.68
CA ARG A 236 17.96 31.03 12.15
C ARG A 236 19.10 31.87 11.57
N LYS A 237 20.23 31.96 12.28
CA LYS A 237 21.42 32.69 11.79
C LYS A 237 21.96 32.08 10.50
N ARG A 238 22.08 30.75 10.45
CA ARG A 238 22.55 30.03 9.26
C ARG A 238 21.60 30.20 8.08
N TYR A 239 20.29 30.07 8.31
CA TYR A 239 19.27 30.25 7.30
C TYR A 239 19.28 31.66 6.72
N ALA A 240 19.36 32.70 7.57
CA ALA A 240 19.47 34.10 7.13
C ALA A 240 20.72 34.32 6.26
N ARG A 241 21.86 33.72 6.63
CA ARG A 241 23.09 33.77 5.81
C ARG A 241 22.90 33.10 4.45
N LEU A 242 22.26 31.93 4.42
CA LEU A 242 21.97 31.22 3.17
C LEU A 242 21.00 32.01 2.28
N GLN A 243 19.95 32.60 2.85
CA GLN A 243 18.99 33.43 2.12
C GLN A 243 19.63 34.67 1.49
N ARG A 244 20.53 35.34 2.21
CA ARG A 244 21.31 36.46 1.65
C ARG A 244 22.19 35.98 0.49
N ALA A 245 22.93 34.89 0.68
CA ALA A 245 23.80 34.35 -0.36
C ALA A 245 23.03 33.87 -1.61
N THR A 246 21.85 33.26 -1.46
CA THR A 246 21.02 32.86 -2.61
C THR A 246 20.44 34.09 -3.33
N ALA A 247 19.98 35.09 -2.59
CA ALA A 247 19.50 36.35 -3.16
C ALA A 247 20.60 37.12 -3.91
N GLU A 248 21.80 37.22 -3.35
CA GLU A 248 22.97 37.83 -3.99
C GLU A 248 23.36 37.10 -5.27
N LYS A 249 23.42 35.77 -5.25
CA LYS A 249 23.67 34.96 -6.46
C LYS A 249 22.61 35.22 -7.53
N ARG A 250 21.33 35.25 -7.15
CA ARG A 250 20.23 35.53 -8.09
C ARG A 250 20.34 36.95 -8.68
N ALA A 251 20.66 37.94 -7.85
CA ALA A 251 20.86 39.32 -8.28
C ALA A 251 22.08 39.46 -9.20
N ALA A 252 23.20 38.79 -8.90
CA ALA A 252 24.39 38.80 -9.72
C ALA A 252 24.13 38.20 -11.11
N MET A 253 23.44 37.05 -11.18
CA MET A 253 23.01 36.44 -12.45
C MET A 253 22.12 37.37 -13.27
N HIS A 254 21.19 38.06 -12.62
CA HIS A 254 20.33 39.04 -13.28
C HIS A 254 21.13 40.23 -13.83
N ARG A 255 22.07 40.79 -13.05
CA ARG A 255 22.97 41.88 -13.48
C ARG A 255 23.82 41.45 -14.68
N GLN A 256 24.38 40.24 -14.67
CA GLN A 256 25.15 39.72 -15.80
C GLN A 256 24.30 39.58 -17.06
N LYS A 257 23.06 39.06 -16.94
CA LYS A 257 22.12 38.95 -18.07
C LYS A 257 21.79 40.33 -18.63
N GLN A 258 21.52 41.32 -17.77
CA GLN A 258 21.26 42.69 -18.19
C GLN A 258 22.47 43.33 -18.88
N GLN A 259 23.68 43.17 -18.33
CA GLN A 259 24.92 43.64 -18.96
C GLN A 259 25.14 43.00 -20.34
N ARG A 260 24.90 41.70 -20.48
CA ARG A 260 24.98 40.99 -21.78
C ARG A 260 23.98 41.57 -22.79
N LEU A 261 22.73 41.79 -22.39
CA LEU A 261 21.71 42.40 -23.25
C LEU A 261 22.10 43.83 -23.67
N LYS A 262 22.62 44.64 -22.75
CA LYS A 262 23.13 45.99 -23.06
C LYS A 262 24.28 45.94 -24.08
N ARG A 263 25.24 45.03 -23.92
CA ARG A 263 26.36 44.84 -24.87
C ARG A 263 25.88 44.46 -26.26
N LEU A 264 24.87 43.58 -26.36
CA LEU A 264 24.29 43.20 -27.65
C LEU A 264 23.59 44.38 -28.32
N LYS A 265 22.78 45.15 -27.59
CA LYS A 265 22.12 46.37 -28.09
C LYS A 265 23.11 47.45 -28.54
N SER A 266 24.20 47.65 -27.80
CA SER A 266 25.24 48.62 -28.21
C SER A 266 26.02 48.17 -29.44
N LYS A 267 26.12 46.85 -29.70
CA LYS A 267 26.83 46.31 -30.87
C LYS A 267 26.02 46.47 -32.16
N THR A 268 24.69 46.40 -32.09
CA THR A 268 23.82 46.64 -33.26
C THR A 268 23.80 48.10 -33.72
N GLY A 269 24.02 49.06 -32.81
CA GLY A 269 24.11 50.50 -33.14
C GLY A 269 25.47 50.98 -33.65
N LYS A 270 26.54 50.16 -33.55
CA LYS A 270 27.89 50.47 -34.05
C LYS A 270 28.21 49.74 -35.36
N LYS A 271 27.25 49.58 -36.27
CA LYS A 271 27.59 49.28 -37.67
C LYS A 271 28.28 50.54 -38.21
N GLN A 272 29.56 50.43 -38.53
CA GLN A 272 30.32 51.54 -39.12
C GLN A 272 29.53 52.06 -40.33
N SER A 273 29.16 53.34 -40.31
CA SER A 273 28.66 54.02 -41.49
C SER A 273 29.84 54.08 -42.46
N THR A 274 29.93 53.12 -43.39
CA THR A 274 30.83 53.23 -44.53
C THR A 274 30.36 54.43 -45.33
N ILE A 275 31.01 55.57 -45.14
CA ILE A 275 30.79 56.76 -45.97
C ILE A 275 31.36 56.40 -47.33
N LEU A 276 30.49 56.08 -48.29
CA LEU A 276 30.89 55.96 -49.69
C LEU A 276 31.18 57.37 -50.19
N VAL A 277 32.45 57.66 -50.44
CA VAL A 277 32.88 58.89 -51.12
C VAL A 277 32.54 58.71 -52.61
N PRO A 278 31.66 59.53 -53.20
CA PRO A 278 31.38 59.47 -54.62
C PRO A 278 32.58 60.03 -55.42
N GLU A 279 32.94 59.33 -56.50
CA GLU A 279 33.95 59.75 -57.49
C GLU A 279 33.47 60.93 -58.35
#